data_AF-A0A1S6FG17-F1
#
_entry.id   AF-A0A1S6FG17-F1
#
_cell.length_a   1.000
_cell.length_b   1.000
_cell.length_c   1.000
_cell.angle_alpha   90.00
_cell.angle_beta   90.00
_cell.angle_gamma   90.00
#
_symmetry.space_group_name_H-M   'P 1'
#
loop_
_entity.id
_entity.type
_entity.pdbx_description
1 polymer ?
#
loop_
_entity_poly.entity_id
_entity_poly.type
_entity_poly.pdbx_seq_one_letter_code
_entity_poly.pdbx_strand_id
1 'polypeptide(L)' 'MFLDSNPLGPHWGDAPRRACKSCQAPILAHHAVEEVRFPDHADSADMSGSYHAACAKPFASIARAMAMLGRFSF' A
#
# COMPACT_ATOMS: atom_id res chain seq x y z
N MET A 1 8.54 -7.40 30.72
CA MET A 1 9.06 -7.91 29.44
C MET A 1 8.19 -9.12 29.11
N PHE A 2 7.19 -8.97 28.24
CA PHE A 2 6.30 -10.08 27.89
C PHE A 2 6.78 -10.68 26.57
N LEU A 3 7.15 -11.97 26.60
CA LEU A 3 7.40 -12.76 25.40
C LEU A 3 6.05 -13.06 24.74
N ASP A 4 5.85 -12.55 23.53
CA ASP A 4 4.93 -13.18 22.58
C ASP A 4 5.79 -13.76 21.44
N SER A 5 6.06 -15.04 21.57
CA SER A 5 6.68 -15.86 20.54
C SER A 5 5.69 -15.97 19.38
N ASN A 6 5.78 -15.09 18.39
CA ASN A 6 5.12 -15.29 17.10
C ASN A 6 5.86 -16.44 16.37
N PRO A 7 5.26 -17.63 16.18
CA PRO A 7 5.94 -18.77 15.57
C PRO A 7 5.91 -18.72 14.03
N LEU A 8 5.55 -17.59 13.42
CA LEU A 8 5.57 -17.42 11.97
C LEU A 8 6.91 -16.84 11.50
N GLY A 9 7.96 -17.64 11.66
CA GLY A 9 9.18 -17.45 10.86
C GLY A 9 8.83 -17.49 9.37
N PRO A 10 9.52 -16.71 8.50
CA PRO A 10 9.14 -16.56 7.11
C PRO A 10 9.50 -17.81 6.30
N HIS A 11 8.62 -18.81 6.33
CA HIS A 11 8.60 -19.91 5.37
C HIS A 11 7.75 -19.51 4.17
N TRP A 12 8.29 -18.68 3.27
CA TRP A 12 7.65 -18.39 1.99
C TRP A 12 8.69 -18.42 0.87
N GLY A 13 8.95 -19.62 0.36
CA GLY A 13 9.52 -19.84 -0.97
C GLY A 13 8.53 -19.55 -2.11
N ASP A 14 7.55 -18.68 -1.88
CA ASP A 14 6.59 -18.19 -2.86
C ASP A 14 6.90 -16.72 -3.11
N ALA A 15 6.89 -16.28 -4.37
CA ALA A 15 7.06 -14.89 -4.77
C ALA A 15 6.37 -13.92 -3.78
N PRO A 16 6.98 -12.77 -3.42
CA PRO A 16 6.53 -11.92 -2.32
C PRO A 16 5.06 -11.57 -2.52
N ARG A 17 4.18 -12.20 -1.73
CA ARG A 17 2.75 -11.89 -1.71
C ARG A 17 2.65 -10.45 -1.22
N ARG A 18 2.36 -9.52 -2.13
CA ARG A 18 2.32 -8.08 -1.81
C ARG A 18 1.32 -7.87 -0.67
N ALA A 19 1.74 -7.23 0.41
CA ALA A 19 0.83 -6.85 1.49
C ALA A 19 0.10 -5.56 1.12
N CYS A 20 -1.18 -5.46 1.49
CA CYS A 20 -1.94 -4.23 1.32
C CYS A 20 -1.36 -3.13 2.22
N LYS A 21 -1.01 -1.99 1.64
CA LYS A 21 -0.41 -0.86 2.39
C LYS A 21 -1.34 -0.25 3.44
N SER A 22 -2.66 -0.42 3.32
CA SER A 22 -3.64 0.09 4.30
C SER A 22 -3.88 -0.89 5.46
N CYS A 23 -4.35 -2.10 5.17
CA CYS A 23 -4.78 -3.05 6.21
C CYS A 23 -3.70 -4.07 6.59
N GLN A 24 -2.54 -4.04 5.94
CA GLN A 24 -1.40 -4.96 6.15
C GLN A 24 -1.70 -6.44 5.92
N ALA A 25 -2.91 -6.78 5.46
CA ALA A 25 -3.26 -8.14 5.09
C ALA A 25 -2.66 -8.53 3.72
N PRO A 26 -2.36 -9.82 3.51
CA PRO A 26 -1.88 -10.31 2.22
C PRO A 26 -2.86 -10.01 1.08
N ILE A 27 -2.33 -9.66 -0.08
CA ILE A 27 -3.08 -9.60 -1.32
C ILE A 27 -2.93 -10.96 -2.03
N LEU A 28 -4.05 -11.68 -2.17
CA LEU A 28 -4.11 -12.97 -2.85
C LEU A 28 -4.43 -12.77 -4.34
N ALA A 29 -4.12 -13.76 -5.17
CA ALA A 29 -4.27 -13.67 -6.64
C ALA A 29 -5.70 -13.37 -7.12
N HIS A 30 -6.71 -13.73 -6.33
CA HIS A 30 -8.12 -13.50 -6.66
C HIS A 30 -8.66 -12.16 -6.13
N HIS A 31 -7.89 -11.43 -5.33
CA HIS A 31 -8.31 -10.12 -4.84
C HIS A 31 -8.20 -9.08 -5.96
N ALA A 32 -9.18 -8.18 -6.03
CA ALA A 32 -9.05 -6.97 -6.83
C ALA A 32 -7.99 -6.05 -6.18
N VAL A 33 -7.00 -5.64 -6.97
CA VAL A 33 -5.85 -4.84 -6.52
C VAL A 33 -5.84 -3.51 -7.25
N GLU A 34 -5.53 -2.44 -6.53
CA GLU A 34 -5.27 -1.13 -7.10
C GLU A 34 -3.88 -0.65 -6.66
N GLU A 35 -3.11 -0.12 -7.61
CA GLU A 35 -1.80 0.46 -7.35
C GLU A 35 -1.97 1.98 -7.19
N VAL A 36 -1.67 2.49 -6.00
CA VAL A 36 -1.74 3.92 -5.72
C VAL A 36 -0.33 4.50 -5.80
N ARG A 37 -0.17 5.60 -6.54
CA ARG A 37 1.10 6.34 -6.64
C ARG A 37 0.89 7.78 -6.24
N PHE A 38 1.62 8.21 -5.23
CA PHE A 38 1.75 9.61 -4.85
C PHE A 38 2.97 10.22 -5.55
N PRO A 39 2.93 11.51 -5.93
CA PRO A 39 4.10 12.21 -6.45
C PRO A 39 5.22 12.26 -5.38
N ASP A 40 6.48 12.32 -5.81
CA ASP A 40 7.68 12.29 -4.95
C ASP A 40 7.76 13.54 -4.04
N HIS A 41 7.00 13.51 -2.96
CA HIS A 41 7.29 14.23 -1.73
C HIS A 41 7.66 13.17 -0.70
N ALA A 42 8.78 13.38 0.00
CA ALA A 42 9.43 12.39 0.86
C ALA A 42 8.47 11.64 1.80
N ASP A 43 7.44 12.33 2.32
CA ASP A 43 6.49 11.77 3.28
C ASP A 43 5.34 10.96 2.65
N SER A 44 5.08 11.14 1.35
CA SER A 44 3.96 10.49 0.63
C SER A 44 4.38 9.31 -0.23
N ALA A 45 5.68 9.18 -0.53
CA ALA A 45 6.23 8.02 -1.23
C ALA A 45 5.93 6.72 -0.49
N ASP A 46 5.97 6.75 0.84
CA ASP A 46 5.65 5.60 1.70
C ASP A 46 4.18 5.17 1.64
N MET A 47 3.30 6.02 1.13
CA MET A 47 1.89 5.70 0.89
C MET A 47 1.64 5.16 -0.53
N SER A 48 2.68 5.10 -1.37
CA SER A 48 2.58 4.45 -2.67
C SER A 48 2.70 2.94 -2.54
N GLY A 49 1.98 2.21 -3.39
CA GLY A 49 2.07 0.75 -3.48
C GLY A 49 0.73 0.08 -3.74
N SER A 50 0.69 -1.23 -3.46
CA SER A 50 -0.47 -2.08 -3.74
C SER A 50 -1.47 -2.06 -2.57
N TYR A 51 -2.76 -1.95 -2.92
CA TYR A 51 -3.88 -1.98 -1.99
C TYR A 51 -4.95 -2.94 -2.51
N HIS A 52 -5.77 -3.53 -1.62
CA HIS A 52 -7.06 -4.07 -2.05
C HIS A 52 -7.91 -2.94 -2.63
N ALA A 53 -8.69 -3.20 -3.67
CA ALA A 53 -9.51 -2.16 -4.33
C ALA A 53 -10.42 -1.40 -3.36
N ALA A 54 -10.95 -2.05 -2.33
CA ALA A 54 -11.74 -1.39 -1.29
C ALA A 54 -10.88 -0.47 -0.40
N CYS A 55 -9.69 -0.93 -0.01
CA CYS A 55 -8.75 -0.18 0.81
C CYS A 55 -8.14 1.01 0.05
N ALA A 56 -8.03 0.94 -1.28
CA ALA A 56 -7.41 1.96 -2.11
C ALA A 56 -8.24 3.25 -2.21
N LYS A 57 -9.58 3.17 -2.11
CA LYS A 57 -10.50 4.29 -2.34
C LYS A 57 -10.11 5.65 -1.71
N PRO A 58 -9.83 5.74 -0.39
CA PRO A 58 -9.43 7.01 0.21
C PRO A 58 -8.09 7.50 -0.33
N PHE A 59 -7.12 6.61 -0.51
CA PHE A 59 -5.77 6.95 -0.95
C PHE A 59 -5.71 7.33 -2.43
N ALA A 60 -6.45 6.62 -3.29
CA ALA A 60 -6.56 6.92 -4.72
C ALA A 60 -7.18 8.30 -4.96
N SER A 61 -8.17 8.68 -4.15
CA SER A 61 -8.80 10.01 -4.22
C SER A 61 -7.80 11.11 -3.85
N ILE A 62 -7.02 10.92 -2.78
CA ILE A 62 -5.98 11.88 -2.36
C ILE A 62 -4.86 11.95 -3.40
N ALA A 63 -4.36 10.81 -3.89
CA ALA A 63 -3.30 10.78 -4.90
C ALA A 63 -3.70 11.56 -6.17
N ARG A 64 -4.95 11.41 -6.61
CA ARG A 64 -5.50 12.20 -7.74
C ARG A 64 -5.55 13.69 -7.42
N ALA A 65 -6.03 14.07 -6.24
CA ALA A 65 -6.09 15.47 -5.82
C ALA A 65 -4.68 16.10 -5.77
N MET A 66 -3.70 15.40 -5.20
CA MET A 66 -2.30 15.86 -5.15
C MET A 66 -1.69 15.97 -6.54
N ALA A 67 -1.96 15.02 -7.44
CA ALA A 67 -1.50 15.10 -8.82
C ALA A 67 -2.11 16.30 -9.58
N MET A 68 -3.35 16.69 -9.27
CA MET A 68 -3.94 17.91 -9.82
C MET A 68 -3.29 19.16 -9.24
N LEU A 69 -3.07 19.24 -7.94
CA LEU A 69 -2.44 20.40 -7.29
C LEU A 69 -0.99 20.61 -7.72
N GLY A 70 -0.19 19.54 -7.82
CA GLY A 70 1.21 19.62 -8.27
C GLY A 70 1.36 20.09 -9.72
N ARG A 71 0.31 20.02 -10.54
CA ARG A 71 0.29 20.58 -11.90
C ARG A 71 0.07 22.09 -11.95
N PHE A 72 -0.31 22.72 -10.84
CA PHE A 72 -0.52 24.17 -10.72
C PHE A 72 0.58 24.90 -9.95
N SER A 73 1.65 24.20 -9.58
CA SER A 73 2.87 24.82 -9.03
C SER A 73 3.77 25.24 -10.21
N PHE A 74 3.80 26.55 -10.50
CA PHE A 74 4.63 27.19 -11.53
C PHE A 74 6.02 27.52 -10.97
#